data_AF-A0A842W7E3-F1
#
_entry.id   AF-A0A842W7E3-F1
#
_cell.length_a   1.000
_cell.length_b   1.000
_cell.length_c   1.000
_cell.angle_alpha   90.00
_cell.angle_beta   90.00
_cell.angle_gamma   90.00
#
_symmetry.space_group_name_H-M   'P 1'
#
loop_
_entity.id
_entity.type
_entity.pdbx_description
1 polymer ?
#
loop_
_entity_poly.entity_id
_entity_poly.type
_entity_poly.pdbx_seq_one_letter_code
_entity_poly.pdbx_strand_id
1 'polypeptide(L)'
;MNKKGIELSVNFLVIVIISLVILSSGILIVRRYFSTAEDIKTQLDEQTERQIEASLGQGKMISVPFKRKTIGRGESDILGLGVLNIEDHRTEFNVNISLSSAYDKNKDLIDQNLAERIDI
;
A
#
# COMPACT_ATOMS: atom_id res chain seq x y z
N MET A 1 53.73 27.56 4.55
CA MET A 1 52.52 26.84 5.01
C MET A 1 52.05 25.92 3.91
N ASN A 2 52.04 24.61 4.15
CA ASN A 2 51.85 23.59 3.12
C ASN A 2 50.36 23.37 2.82
N LYS A 3 49.77 24.24 1.97
CA LYS A 3 48.32 24.29 1.70
C LYS A 3 47.73 22.98 1.14
N LYS A 4 48.54 22.19 0.43
CA LYS A 4 48.13 20.92 -0.19
C LYS A 4 47.77 19.83 0.82
N GLY A 5 48.42 19.81 1.98
CA GLY A 5 48.13 18.80 3.02
C GLY A 5 46.80 19.07 3.74
N ILE A 6 46.45 20.34 3.91
CA ILE A 6 45.20 20.76 4.56
C ILE A 6 44.00 20.47 3.66
N GLU A 7 44.13 20.69 2.35
CA GLU A 7 43.06 20.46 1.37
C GLU A 7 42.63 18.98 1.30
N LEU A 8 43.59 18.06 1.34
CA LEU A 8 43.32 16.61 1.31
C LEU A 8 42.56 16.14 2.56
N SER A 9 42.99 16.61 3.74
CA SER A 9 42.34 16.27 5.01
C SER A 9 40.93 16.85 5.13
N VAL A 10 40.71 18.07 4.61
CA VAL A 10 39.39 18.70 4.62
C VAL A 10 38.43 17.97 3.69
N ASN A 11 38.85 17.61 2.47
CA ASN A 11 38.01 16.85 1.55
C ASN A 11 37.60 15.48 2.14
N PHE A 12 38.55 14.77 2.75
CA PHE A 12 38.27 13.51 3.41
C PHE A 12 37.25 13.67 4.57
N LEU A 13 37.44 14.69 5.41
CA LEU A 13 36.52 14.98 6.52
C LEU A 13 35.10 15.26 6.01
N VAL A 14 34.96 16.04 4.94
CA VAL A 14 33.65 16.37 4.35
C VAL A 14 32.94 15.11 3.85
N ILE A 15 33.66 14.21 3.17
CA ILE A 15 33.08 12.95 2.68
C ILE A 15 32.60 12.08 3.84
N VAL A 16 33.37 12.00 4.95
CA VAL A 16 32.97 11.25 6.14
C VAL A 16 31.69 11.82 6.76
N ILE A 17 31.59 13.14 6.88
CA ILE A 17 30.40 13.80 7.43
C ILE A 17 29.18 13.55 6.53
N ILE A 18 29.33 13.72 5.21
CA ILE A 18 28.24 13.47 4.26
C ILE A 18 27.77 12.01 4.32
N SER A 19 28.71 11.06 4.41
CA SER A 19 28.40 9.63 4.51
C SER A 19 27.59 9.29 5.76
N LEU A 20 27.95 9.88 6.92
CA LEU A 20 27.20 9.70 8.16
C LEU A 20 25.78 10.27 8.09
N VAL A 21 25.62 11.44 7.46
CA VAL A 21 24.31 12.07 7.26
C VAL A 21 23.43 11.22 6.34
N ILE A 22 23.98 10.72 5.24
CA ILE A 22 23.25 9.86 4.29
C ILE A 22 22.85 8.55 4.97
N LEU A 23 23.75 7.90 5.71
CA LEU A 23 23.46 6.66 6.42
C LEU A 23 22.34 6.84 7.44
N SER A 24 22.41 7.90 8.24
CA SER A 24 21.40 8.21 9.25
C SER A 24 20.03 8.48 8.61
N SER A 25 20.02 9.23 7.51
CA SER A 25 18.80 9.53 6.74
C SER A 25 18.21 8.27 6.10
N GLY A 26 19.06 7.41 5.53
CA GLY A 26 18.65 6.14 4.93
C GLY A 26 17.95 5.22 5.93
N ILE A 27 18.50 5.08 7.14
CA ILE A 27 17.88 4.28 8.21
C ILE A 27 16.49 4.85 8.59
N LEU A 28 16.37 6.17 8.68
CA LEU A 28 15.12 6.86 8.98
C LEU A 28 14.06 6.62 7.90
N ILE A 29 14.46 6.69 6.64
CA ILE A 29 13.60 6.44 5.48
C ILE A 29 13.12 4.98 5.49
N VAL A 30 14.03 4.02 5.65
CA VAL A 30 13.68 2.59 5.72
C VAL A 30 12.63 2.34 6.80
N ARG A 31 12.85 2.84 8.03
CA ARG A 31 11.89 2.66 9.12
C ARG A 31 10.49 3.20 8.81
N ARG A 32 10.39 4.36 8.14
CA ARG A 32 9.10 4.95 7.74
C ARG A 32 8.39 4.15 6.65
N TYR A 33 9.13 3.61 5.69
CA TYR A 33 8.54 2.77 4.63
C TYR A 33 8.01 1.45 5.18
N PHE A 34 8.78 0.77 6.04
CA PHE A 34 8.35 -0.48 6.65
C PHE A 34 7.17 -0.29 7.62
N SER A 35 7.15 0.79 8.42
CA SER A 35 5.99 1.06 9.28
C SER A 35 4.72 1.32 8.48
N THR A 36 4.81 2.03 7.36
CA THR A 36 3.64 2.31 6.49
C THR A 36 3.11 1.02 5.85
N ALA A 37 3.99 0.11 5.42
CA ALA A 37 3.58 -1.17 4.85
C ALA A 37 2.88 -2.06 5.90
N GLU A 38 3.38 -2.07 7.13
CA GLU A 38 2.77 -2.80 8.24
C GLU A 38 1.45 -2.17 8.69
N ASP A 39 1.33 -0.83 8.68
CA ASP A 39 0.08 -0.12 8.94
C ASP A 39 -0.99 -0.41 7.87
N ILE A 40 -0.62 -0.48 6.58
CA ILE A 40 -1.55 -0.88 5.51
C ILE A 40 -2.02 -2.32 5.72
N LYS A 41 -1.14 -3.21 6.16
CA LYS A 41 -1.52 -4.59 6.49
C LYS A 41 -2.46 -4.63 7.70
N THR A 42 -2.21 -3.80 8.71
CA THR A 42 -3.02 -3.70 9.94
C THR A 42 -4.41 -3.10 9.67
N GLN A 43 -4.56 -2.25 8.64
CA GLN A 43 -5.86 -1.73 8.20
C GLN A 43 -6.72 -2.80 7.51
N LEU A 44 -6.11 -3.84 6.94
CA LEU A 44 -6.81 -5.03 6.50
C LEU A 44 -6.99 -5.93 7.74
N ASP A 45 -8.15 -5.84 8.38
CA ASP A 45 -8.51 -6.65 9.57
C ASP A 45 -8.05 -8.11 9.39
N GLU A 46 -7.32 -8.68 10.35
CA GLU A 46 -6.80 -10.06 10.31
C GLU A 46 -7.93 -11.08 10.00
N GLN A 47 -9.15 -10.77 10.41
CA GLN A 47 -10.32 -11.60 10.11
C GLN A 47 -10.65 -11.62 8.60
N THR A 48 -10.37 -10.53 7.90
CA THR A 48 -10.52 -10.40 6.44
C THR A 48 -9.42 -11.20 5.72
N GLU A 49 -8.17 -11.09 6.17
CA GLU A 49 -7.04 -11.86 5.62
C GLU A 49 -7.32 -13.37 5.73
N ARG A 50 -7.72 -13.85 6.91
CA ARG A 50 -8.05 -15.28 7.13
C ARG A 50 -9.20 -15.77 6.25
N GLN A 51 -10.21 -14.94 5.99
CA GLN A 51 -11.33 -15.30 5.10
C GLN A 51 -10.91 -15.36 3.63
N ILE A 52 -10.01 -14.47 3.21
CA ILE A 52 -9.41 -14.51 1.88
C ILE A 52 -8.61 -15.81 1.73
N GLU A 53 -7.69 -16.10 2.66
CA GLU A 53 -6.85 -17.29 2.66
C GLU A 53 -7.66 -18.59 2.66
N ALA A 54 -8.68 -18.69 3.52
CA ALA A 54 -9.55 -19.86 3.57
C ALA A 54 -10.31 -20.08 2.26
N SER A 55 -10.72 -19.01 1.59
CA SER A 55 -11.44 -19.10 0.31
C SER A 55 -10.51 -19.46 -0.85
N LEU A 56 -9.29 -18.93 -0.87
CA LEU A 56 -8.28 -19.26 -1.88
C LEU A 56 -7.76 -20.70 -1.70
N GLY A 57 -7.55 -21.15 -0.46
CA GLY A 57 -7.14 -22.51 -0.12
C GLY A 57 -8.15 -23.61 -0.50
N GLN A 58 -9.42 -23.24 -0.73
CA GLN A 58 -10.46 -24.13 -1.27
C GLN A 58 -10.41 -24.27 -2.81
N GLY A 59 -9.37 -23.73 -3.46
CA GLY A 59 -9.17 -23.84 -4.91
C GLY A 59 -9.84 -22.73 -5.74
N LYS A 60 -10.27 -21.63 -5.11
CA LYS A 60 -10.78 -20.46 -5.83
C LYS A 60 -9.60 -19.59 -6.27
N MET A 61 -9.55 -19.26 -7.56
CA MET A 61 -8.52 -18.36 -8.11
C MET A 61 -8.68 -16.90 -7.66
N ILE A 62 -9.90 -16.47 -7.31
CA ILE A 62 -10.21 -15.11 -6.89
C ILE A 62 -11.09 -15.17 -5.65
N SER A 63 -10.76 -14.36 -4.63
CA SER A 63 -11.54 -14.25 -3.40
C SER A 63 -11.82 -12.77 -3.07
N VAL A 64 -13.09 -12.46 -2.86
CA VAL A 64 -13.55 -11.17 -2.34
C VAL A 64 -14.39 -11.48 -1.10
N PRO A 65 -13.90 -11.19 0.11
CA PRO A 65 -14.55 -11.59 1.36
C PRO A 65 -15.86 -10.83 1.60
N PHE A 66 -15.90 -9.54 1.23
CA PHE A 66 -17.07 -8.69 1.37
C PHE A 66 -17.37 -7.96 0.06
N LYS A 67 -18.57 -8.15 -0.48
CA LYS A 67 -19.05 -7.44 -1.69
C LYS A 67 -19.72 -6.10 -1.36
N ARG A 68 -19.86 -5.78 -0.08
CA ARG A 68 -20.57 -4.60 0.43
C ARG A 68 -19.98 -4.20 1.77
N LYS A 69 -19.73 -2.91 1.97
CA LYS A 69 -19.28 -2.35 3.23
C LYS A 69 -20.04 -1.06 3.51
N THR A 70 -20.37 -0.82 4.78
CA THR A 70 -21.01 0.42 5.21
C THR A 70 -19.89 1.34 5.69
N ILE A 71 -19.69 2.47 4.99
CA ILE A 71 -18.63 3.43 5.30
C ILE A 71 -19.27 4.67 5.93
N GLY A 72 -18.69 5.16 7.03
CA GLY A 72 -19.11 6.42 7.64
C GLY A 72 -18.85 7.62 6.74
N ARG A 73 -19.61 8.71 6.91
CA ARG A 73 -19.33 9.94 6.16
C ARG A 73 -17.96 10.50 6.55
N GLY A 74 -17.09 10.69 5.57
CA GLY A 74 -15.72 11.17 5.77
C GLY A 74 -14.73 10.09 6.19
N GLU A 75 -15.17 8.84 6.30
CA GLU A 75 -14.29 7.68 6.53
C GLU A 75 -13.93 7.02 5.20
N SER A 76 -12.77 6.38 5.18
CA SER A 76 -12.31 5.53 4.09
C SER A 76 -12.17 4.12 4.61
N ASP A 77 -12.41 3.14 3.75
CA ASP A 77 -12.31 1.75 4.15
C ASP A 77 -11.72 0.88 3.05
N ILE A 78 -11.03 -0.19 3.45
CA ILE A 78 -10.33 -1.09 2.55
C ILE A 78 -11.20 -2.31 2.27
N LEU A 79 -11.33 -2.63 0.97
CA LEU A 79 -11.91 -3.86 0.45
C LEU A 79 -10.77 -4.73 -0.10
N GLY A 80 -10.47 -5.82 0.60
CA GLY A 80 -9.45 -6.77 0.17
C GLY A 80 -9.86 -7.57 -1.06
N LEU A 81 -8.94 -7.74 -2.01
CA LEU A 81 -9.05 -8.65 -3.14
C LEU A 81 -7.90 -9.66 -3.06
N GLY A 82 -8.25 -10.95 -2.94
CA GLY A 82 -7.29 -12.04 -3.03
C GLY A 82 -7.23 -12.59 -4.44
N VAL A 83 -6.03 -12.67 -5.01
CA VAL A 83 -5.77 -13.32 -6.30
C VAL A 83 -4.78 -14.44 -6.08
N LEU A 84 -5.19 -15.68 -6.39
CA LEU A 84 -4.35 -16.85 -6.37
C LEU A 84 -3.94 -17.18 -7.81
N ASN A 85 -2.68 -16.97 -8.12
CA ASN A 85 -2.14 -17.38 -9.40
C ASN A 85 -1.87 -18.89 -9.40
N ILE A 86 -2.52 -19.62 -10.29
CA ILE A 86 -2.39 -21.07 -10.45
C ILE A 86 -1.65 -21.46 -11.75
N GLU A 87 -1.31 -20.49 -12.61
CA GLU A 87 -0.61 -20.74 -13.87
C GLU A 87 0.85 -20.29 -13.80
N ASP A 88 1.77 -21.23 -14.00
CA ASP A 88 3.23 -21.02 -13.90
C ASP A 88 3.80 -20.01 -14.92
N HIS A 89 3.02 -19.62 -15.94
CA HIS A 89 3.51 -18.83 -17.08
C HIS A 89 2.75 -17.52 -17.32
N ARG A 90 1.71 -17.23 -16.53
CA ARG A 90 0.98 -15.96 -16.60
C ARG A 90 1.06 -15.24 -15.28
N THR A 91 1.91 -14.22 -15.20
CA THR A 91 2.09 -13.38 -14.01
C THR A 91 1.29 -12.09 -14.05
N GLU A 92 0.64 -11.82 -15.18
CA GLU A 92 -0.10 -10.58 -15.41
C GLU A 92 -1.61 -10.83 -15.32
N PHE A 93 -2.29 -9.97 -14.56
CA PHE A 93 -3.75 -9.92 -14.50
C PHE A 93 -4.21 -8.46 -14.49
N ASN A 94 -5.39 -8.23 -15.04
CA ASN A 94 -6.03 -6.91 -15.00
C ASN A 94 -7.22 -6.96 -14.04
N VAL A 95 -7.28 -6.00 -13.12
CA VAL A 95 -8.41 -5.81 -12.22
C VAL A 95 -9.19 -4.58 -12.68
N ASN A 96 -10.44 -4.76 -13.08
CA ASN A 96 -11.36 -3.66 -13.37
C ASN A 96 -12.31 -3.50 -12.19
N ILE A 97 -12.23 -2.36 -11.51
CA ILE A 97 -13.08 -2.02 -10.36
C ILE A 97 -14.11 -0.99 -10.84
N SER A 98 -15.39 -1.29 -10.63
CA SER A 98 -16.48 -0.37 -10.91
C SER A 98 -17.43 -0.29 -9.73
N LEU A 99 -17.88 0.92 -9.40
CA LEU A 99 -18.92 1.14 -8.42
C LEU A 99 -20.27 0.92 -9.07
N SER A 100 -21.02 -0.09 -8.63
CA SER A 100 -22.35 -0.36 -9.17
C SER A 100 -23.42 0.59 -8.64
N SER A 101 -23.40 0.87 -7.33
CA SER A 101 -24.36 1.76 -6.67
C SER A 101 -23.90 2.09 -5.25
N ALA A 102 -24.26 3.28 -4.78
CA ALA A 102 -24.10 3.70 -3.38
C ALA A 102 -25.46 4.13 -2.83
N TYR A 103 -25.74 3.82 -1.57
CA TYR A 103 -27.02 4.12 -0.93
C TYR A 103 -26.80 4.78 0.43
N ASP A 104 -27.63 5.76 0.79
CA ASP A 104 -27.64 6.34 2.14
C ASP A 104 -28.43 5.43 3.10
N LYS A 105 -28.44 5.77 4.40
CA LYS A 105 -29.16 5.08 5.47
C LYS A 105 -30.65 4.90 5.18
N ASN A 106 -31.22 5.80 4.38
CA ASN A 106 -32.62 5.78 3.95
C ASN A 106 -32.86 4.89 2.72
N LYS A 107 -31.81 4.22 2.19
CA LYS A 107 -31.78 3.46 0.94
C LYS A 107 -31.99 4.29 -0.34
N ASP A 108 -31.85 5.60 -0.23
CA ASP A 108 -31.81 6.49 -1.38
C ASP A 108 -30.45 6.38 -2.08
N LEU A 109 -30.45 6.40 -3.41
CA LEU A 109 -29.24 6.33 -4.22
C LEU A 109 -28.39 7.60 -4.03
N ILE A 110 -27.13 7.41 -3.66
CA ILE A 110 -26.11 8.46 -3.61
C ILE A 110 -25.45 8.51 -5.00
N ASP A 111 -26.12 9.17 -5.94
CA ASP A 111 -25.68 9.58 -7.29
C ASP A 111 -24.90 8.57 -8.18
N GLN A 112 -25.37 8.38 -9.43
CA GLN A 112 -24.81 7.42 -10.39
C GLN A 112 -23.46 7.85 -11.01
N ASN A 113 -22.98 9.08 -10.74
CA ASN A 113 -21.73 9.64 -11.31
C ASN A 113 -20.49 9.57 -10.39
N LEU A 114 -20.52 8.79 -9.31
CA LEU A 114 -19.33 8.60 -8.45
C LEU A 114 -18.20 7.77 -9.10
N ALA A 115 -18.45 7.15 -10.26
CA ALA A 115 -17.46 6.37 -11.01
C ALA A 115 -16.31 7.21 -11.61
N GLU A 116 -16.48 8.52 -11.82
CA GLU A 116 -15.44 9.41 -12.39
C GLU A 116 -14.44 9.97 -11.37
N ARG A 117 -14.58 9.67 -10.08
CA ARG A 117 -13.74 10.25 -9.01
C ARG A 117 -12.79 9.27 -8.33
N ILE A 118 -12.58 8.09 -8.91
CA ILE A 118 -11.57 7.13 -8.44
C ILE A 118 -10.47 7.07 -9.51
N ASP A 119 -9.61 8.09 -9.51
CA ASP A 119 -8.31 8.01 -10.19
C ASP A 119 -7.37 7.16 -9.31
N ILE A 120 -6.90 6.03 -9.86
CA ILE A 120 -5.78 5.24 -9.33
C ILE A 120 -4.57 5.50 -10.23
#